data_AF-A0A3B6IJ21-F1
#
_entry.id   AF-A0A3B6IJ21-F1
#
_cell.length_a   1.000
_cell.length_b   1.000
_cell.length_c   1.000
_cell.angle_alpha   90.00
_cell.angle_beta   90.00
_cell.angle_gamma   90.00
#
_symmetry.space_group_name_H-M   'P 1'
#
loop_
_entity.id
_entity.type
_entity.pdbx_description
1 polymer ?
#
loop_
_entity_poly.entity_id
_entity_poly.type
_entity_poly.pdbx_seq_one_letter_code
_entity_poly.pdbx_strand_id
1 'polypeptide(L)'
;MSADEIRAEINTLIASKFAEGTVDQYFLQLYVMWRYRKIRKGLVVEVIERYLHDADKILTEIAVLLNQPQLDYDKVEGIAEKLEGCSSSSVGAKRVNLSCVEYLHPEAKTKEGDQPVLDFDRVDALVQQLKGCSSSVGANKVSVSCMHFRRFNHAKTKEGYLMALAPVMNEFYDVRNMFLTILQLEEQIDALSPKY
;
A
#
# COMPACT_ATOMS: atom_id res chain seq x y z
N MET A 1 -18.95 23.30 22.90
CA MET A 1 -18.05 22.58 23.83
C MET A 1 -16.92 23.51 24.22
N SER A 2 -16.46 23.42 25.46
CA SER A 2 -15.24 24.10 25.93
C SER A 2 -13.99 23.39 25.39
N ALA A 3 -12.83 24.07 25.44
CA ALA A 3 -11.56 23.46 25.04
C ALA A 3 -11.21 22.23 25.89
N ASP A 4 -11.65 22.18 27.15
CA ASP A 4 -11.42 21.04 28.04
C ASP A 4 -12.35 19.86 27.72
N GLU A 5 -13.60 20.12 27.33
CA GLU A 5 -14.54 19.09 26.86
C GLU A 5 -14.04 18.43 25.57
N ILE A 6 -13.62 19.23 24.59
CA ILE A 6 -13.07 18.73 23.31
C ILE A 6 -11.82 17.89 23.58
N ARG A 7 -10.99 18.32 24.52
CA ARG A 7 -9.78 17.60 24.90
C ARG A 7 -10.06 16.28 25.61
N ALA A 8 -11.11 16.21 26.42
CA ALA A 8 -11.57 14.96 27.01
C ALA A 8 -12.08 13.99 25.94
N GLU A 9 -12.77 14.51 24.92
CA GLU A 9 -13.23 13.72 23.76
C GLU A 9 -12.05 13.13 22.98
N ILE A 10 -11.05 13.94 22.63
CA ILE A 10 -9.82 13.44 21.96
C ILE A 10 -9.15 12.33 22.79
N ASN A 11 -8.98 12.56 24.10
CA ASN A 11 -8.35 11.58 24.98
C ASN A 11 -9.14 10.26 25.03
N THR A 12 -10.47 10.33 25.03
CA THR A 12 -11.36 9.16 25.03
C THR A 12 -11.23 8.38 23.73
N LEU A 13 -11.22 9.07 22.59
CA LEU A 13 -11.00 8.48 21.28
C LEU A 13 -9.65 7.76 21.21
N ILE A 14 -8.57 8.42 21.64
CA ILE A 14 -7.22 7.85 21.64
C ILE A 14 -7.15 6.61 22.55
N ALA A 15 -7.73 6.67 23.75
CA ALA A 15 -7.76 5.54 24.66
C ALA A 15 -8.48 4.33 24.05
N SER A 16 -9.64 4.54 23.41
CA SER A 16 -10.36 3.48 22.70
C SER A 16 -9.52 2.88 21.58
N LYS A 17 -8.94 3.73 20.73
CA LYS A 17 -8.18 3.28 19.56
C LYS A 17 -6.86 2.60 19.92
N PHE A 18 -6.24 2.99 21.03
CA PHE A 18 -5.09 2.29 21.59
C PHE A 18 -5.49 0.93 22.17
N ALA A 19 -6.59 0.84 22.92
CA ALA A 19 -7.10 -0.42 23.47
C ALA A 19 -7.52 -1.41 22.38
N GLU A 20 -8.09 -0.92 21.27
CA GLU A 20 -8.38 -1.71 20.08
C GLU A 20 -7.11 -2.21 19.38
N GLY A 21 -5.96 -1.59 19.62
CA GLY A 21 -4.68 -1.85 18.95
C GLY A 21 -4.48 -1.09 17.64
N THR A 22 -5.44 -0.25 17.25
CA THR A 22 -5.44 0.55 16.01
C THR A 22 -4.20 1.44 15.94
N VAL A 23 -3.83 2.04 17.07
CA VAL A 23 -2.57 2.78 17.25
C VAL A 23 -1.75 2.19 18.40
N ASP A 24 -0.43 2.39 18.39
CA ASP A 24 0.49 1.89 19.41
C ASP A 24 1.07 3.00 20.31
N GLN A 25 2.06 2.61 21.14
CA GLN A 25 2.75 3.50 22.06
C GLN A 25 3.52 4.61 21.34
N TYR A 26 3.96 4.38 20.11
CA TYR A 26 4.65 5.40 19.33
C TYR A 26 3.68 6.53 18.95
N PHE A 27 2.45 6.20 18.56
CA PHE A 27 1.42 7.24 18.36
C PHE A 27 1.16 8.06 19.62
N LEU A 28 1.13 7.43 20.80
CA LEU A 28 0.96 8.16 22.07
C LEU A 28 2.10 9.16 22.31
N GLN A 29 3.34 8.79 22.00
CA GLN A 29 4.49 9.71 22.08
C GLN A 29 4.35 10.87 21.10
N LEU A 30 3.92 10.59 19.87
CA LEU A 30 3.67 11.59 18.84
C LEU A 30 2.57 12.57 19.28
N TYR A 31 1.47 12.08 19.85
CA TYR A 31 0.37 12.91 20.35
C TYR A 31 0.79 13.78 21.56
N VAL A 32 1.59 13.24 22.48
CA VAL A 32 2.18 14.05 23.56
C VAL A 32 3.04 15.17 22.96
N MET A 33 3.88 14.88 21.95
CA MET A 33 4.66 15.91 21.28
C MET A 33 3.81 16.98 20.59
N TRP A 34 2.69 16.58 19.98
CA TRP A 34 1.73 17.50 19.38
C TRP A 34 1.21 18.51 20.42
N ARG A 35 0.84 18.01 21.62
CA ARG A 35 0.30 18.85 22.70
C ARG A 35 1.32 19.78 23.34
N TYR A 36 2.61 19.42 23.33
CA TYR A 36 3.65 20.18 24.02
C TYR A 36 4.58 20.92 23.05
N ARG A 37 4.50 22.26 23.08
CA ARG A 37 5.23 23.26 22.27
C ARG A 37 4.56 23.58 20.93
N LYS A 38 4.16 24.84 20.73
CA LYS A 38 3.61 25.37 19.46
C LYS A 38 4.41 24.94 18.22
N ILE A 39 5.75 24.92 18.32
CA ILE A 39 6.64 24.53 17.20
C ILE A 39 6.46 23.04 16.82
N ARG A 40 6.19 22.15 17.79
CA ARG A 40 6.05 20.71 17.53
C ARG A 40 4.68 20.32 17.03
N LYS A 41 3.64 21.12 17.32
CA LYS A 41 2.29 20.93 16.78
C LYS A 41 2.29 20.90 15.25
N GLY A 42 2.93 21.88 14.60
CA GLY A 42 3.02 21.92 13.13
C GLY A 42 3.74 20.69 12.54
N LEU A 43 4.84 20.26 13.16
CA LEU A 43 5.59 19.09 12.71
C LEU A 43 4.78 17.79 12.81
N VAL A 44 4.05 17.58 13.90
CA VAL A 44 3.23 16.37 14.06
C VAL A 44 2.06 16.35 13.09
N VAL A 45 1.41 17.50 12.88
CA VAL A 45 0.34 17.63 11.88
C VAL A 45 0.87 17.28 10.48
N GLU A 46 2.02 17.83 10.09
CA GLU A 46 2.63 17.53 8.78
C GLU A 46 2.95 16.03 8.61
N VAL A 47 3.47 15.38 9.66
CA VAL A 47 3.76 13.94 9.65
C VAL A 47 2.48 13.12 9.45
N ILE A 48 1.39 13.48 10.15
CA ILE A 48 0.10 12.80 10.01
C ILE A 48 -0.49 13.03 8.61
N GLU A 49 -0.52 14.27 8.13
CA GLU A 49 -1.06 14.61 6.80
C GLU A 49 -0.25 13.94 5.68
N ARG A 50 1.08 13.91 5.79
CA ARG A 50 1.95 13.18 4.86
C ARG A 50 1.60 11.71 4.82
N TYR A 51 1.45 11.08 5.99
CA TYR A 51 1.03 9.68 6.07
C TYR A 51 -0.31 9.44 5.37
N LEU A 52 -1.32 10.27 5.65
CA LEU A 52 -2.64 10.13 5.04
C LEU A 52 -2.57 10.22 3.51
N HIS A 53 -1.87 11.24 3.00
CA HIS A 53 -1.66 11.43 1.57
C HIS A 53 -0.93 10.26 0.92
N ASP A 54 0.17 9.81 1.51
CA ASP A 54 1.00 8.74 0.94
C ASP A 54 0.25 7.41 0.98
N ALA A 55 -0.47 7.11 2.06
CA ALA A 55 -1.28 5.90 2.18
C ALA A 55 -2.45 5.89 1.18
N ASP A 56 -3.21 6.98 1.02
CA ASP A 56 -4.28 7.07 0.02
C ASP A 56 -3.74 6.88 -1.40
N LYS A 57 -2.58 7.49 -1.70
CA LYS A 57 -1.90 7.32 -3.00
C LYS A 57 -1.50 5.86 -3.23
N ILE A 58 -0.87 5.22 -2.25
CA ILE A 58 -0.44 3.82 -2.32
C ILE A 58 -1.64 2.90 -2.54
N LEU A 59 -2.70 3.05 -1.75
CA LEU A 59 -3.90 2.21 -1.84
C LEU A 59 -4.63 2.41 -3.19
N THR A 60 -4.64 3.64 -3.71
CA THR A 60 -5.17 3.94 -5.05
C THR A 60 -4.33 3.25 -6.13
N GLU A 61 -3.00 3.29 -6.04
CA GLU A 61 -2.11 2.63 -6.99
C GLU A 61 -2.29 1.11 -6.96
N ILE A 62 -2.42 0.50 -5.78
CA ILE A 62 -2.75 -0.92 -5.62
C ILE A 62 -4.08 -1.25 -6.28
N ALA A 63 -5.13 -0.44 -6.05
CA ALA A 63 -6.45 -0.66 -6.64
C ALA A 63 -6.41 -0.57 -8.18
N VAL A 64 -5.64 0.38 -8.73
CA VAL A 64 -5.43 0.50 -10.18
C VAL A 64 -4.73 -0.75 -10.72
N LEU A 65 -3.65 -1.21 -10.09
CA LEU A 65 -2.93 -2.41 -10.50
C LEU A 65 -3.83 -3.64 -10.47
N LEU A 66 -4.56 -3.86 -9.38
CA LEU A 66 -5.45 -5.01 -9.24
C LEU A 66 -6.63 -4.98 -10.23
N ASN A 67 -7.02 -3.83 -10.76
CA ASN A 67 -8.03 -3.76 -11.82
C ASN A 67 -7.52 -4.17 -13.21
N GLN A 68 -6.21 -4.30 -13.39
CA GLN A 68 -5.60 -4.69 -14.66
C GLN A 68 -5.86 -6.17 -15.03
N PRO A 69 -5.87 -6.52 -16.33
CA PRO A 69 -5.93 -7.91 -16.77
C PRO A 69 -4.70 -8.70 -16.28
N GLN A 70 -4.93 -9.94 -15.86
CA GLN A 70 -3.85 -10.86 -15.52
C GLN A 70 -3.33 -11.55 -16.76
N LEU A 71 -2.01 -11.63 -16.91
CA LEU A 71 -1.38 -12.49 -17.90
C LEU A 71 -1.17 -13.87 -17.30
N ASP A 72 -1.84 -14.86 -17.88
CA ASP A 72 -1.70 -16.27 -17.52
C ASP A 72 -0.40 -16.81 -18.15
N TYR A 73 0.70 -16.77 -17.38
CA TYR A 73 2.02 -17.21 -17.85
C TYR A 73 2.08 -18.72 -18.15
N ASP A 74 1.23 -19.54 -17.53
CA ASP A 74 1.14 -20.98 -17.80
C ASP A 74 0.62 -21.26 -19.22
N LYS A 75 -0.23 -20.36 -19.76
CA LYS A 75 -0.63 -20.39 -21.17
C LYS A 75 0.46 -19.92 -22.12
N VAL A 76 1.36 -19.04 -21.67
CA VAL A 76 2.46 -18.53 -22.50
C VAL A 76 3.55 -19.60 -22.65
N GLU A 77 3.83 -20.37 -21.61
CA GLU A 77 4.76 -21.51 -21.67
C GLU A 77 4.23 -22.62 -22.58
N GLY A 78 2.93 -22.92 -22.53
CA GLY A 78 2.30 -23.88 -23.46
C GLY A 78 2.26 -23.44 -24.94
N ILE A 79 2.38 -22.14 -25.22
CA ILE A 79 2.53 -21.62 -26.59
C ILE A 79 4.00 -21.69 -27.03
N ALA A 80 4.95 -21.41 -26.12
CA ALA A 80 6.38 -21.52 -26.39
C ALA A 80 6.81 -22.99 -26.67
N GLU A 81 6.31 -23.95 -25.89
CA GLU A 81 6.53 -25.39 -26.14
C GLU A 81 5.86 -25.87 -27.44
N LYS A 82 4.67 -25.35 -27.78
CA LYS A 82 4.02 -25.65 -29.08
C LYS A 82 4.76 -25.06 -30.28
N LEU A 83 5.47 -23.95 -30.10
CA LEU A 83 6.29 -23.32 -31.14
C LEU A 83 7.63 -24.05 -31.33
N GLU A 84 8.23 -24.63 -30.29
CA GLU A 84 9.37 -25.56 -30.43
C GLU A 84 8.95 -26.92 -31.03
N GLY A 85 7.68 -27.31 -30.87
CA GLY A 85 7.10 -28.53 -31.44
C GLY A 85 6.77 -28.48 -32.94
N CYS A 86 6.80 -27.31 -33.59
CA CYS A 86 6.60 -27.17 -35.04
C CYS A 86 7.91 -27.32 -35.83
N SER A 87 8.69 -28.37 -35.55
CA SER A 87 9.60 -28.93 -36.57
C SER A 87 8.84 -29.99 -37.35
N SER A 88 7.99 -29.54 -38.27
CA SER A 88 7.50 -30.35 -39.37
C SER A 88 8.69 -30.79 -40.22
N SER A 89 9.34 -31.89 -39.84
CA SER A 89 10.12 -32.69 -40.76
C SER A 89 9.18 -33.45 -41.69
N SER A 90 8.62 -32.74 -42.66
CA SER A 90 8.34 -33.28 -43.98
C SER A 90 8.49 -32.17 -45.01
N VAL A 91 9.60 -32.28 -45.74
CA VAL A 91 10.01 -31.55 -46.95
C VAL A 91 10.69 -30.18 -46.74
N GLY A 92 12.02 -30.23 -46.70
CA GLY A 92 12.88 -29.42 -47.57
C GLY A 92 13.03 -27.92 -47.29
N ALA A 93 13.79 -27.54 -46.26
CA ALA A 93 14.43 -26.23 -46.19
C ALA A 93 15.88 -26.35 -45.67
N LYS A 94 16.84 -26.41 -46.60
CA LYS A 94 18.24 -26.11 -46.32
C LYS A 94 18.37 -24.61 -46.08
N ARG A 95 19.15 -24.25 -45.04
CA ARG A 95 19.60 -22.91 -44.61
C ARG A 95 18.76 -22.22 -43.52
N VAL A 96 18.73 -22.81 -42.33
CA VAL A 96 18.71 -22.02 -41.09
C VAL A 96 20.17 -21.81 -40.70
N ASN A 97 20.63 -20.56 -40.81
CA ASN A 97 22.00 -20.18 -40.44
C ASN A 97 22.09 -20.05 -38.92
N LEU A 98 23.19 -20.56 -38.39
CA LEU A 98 23.60 -20.54 -36.99
C LEU A 98 23.40 -19.18 -36.33
N SER A 99 22.65 -19.15 -35.23
CA SER A 99 23.06 -18.51 -33.97
C SER A 99 22.05 -18.80 -32.85
N CYS A 100 21.82 -20.08 -32.56
CA CYS A 100 21.42 -20.47 -31.20
C CYS A 100 22.71 -20.83 -30.48
N VAL A 101 23.22 -19.91 -29.65
CA VAL A 101 24.01 -20.07 -28.41
C VAL A 101 24.72 -18.73 -28.18
N GLU A 102 24.11 -17.86 -27.38
CA GLU A 102 24.83 -16.97 -26.47
C GLU A 102 23.90 -16.58 -25.32
N TYR A 103 24.25 -17.07 -24.12
CA TYR A 103 23.60 -16.72 -22.86
C TYR A 103 23.91 -15.25 -22.49
N LEU A 104 22.99 -14.64 -21.72
CA LEU A 104 23.15 -13.44 -20.88
C LEU A 104 22.97 -12.04 -21.55
N HIS A 105 21.73 -11.54 -21.48
CA HIS A 105 21.24 -10.12 -21.45
C HIS A 105 21.56 -9.19 -22.65
N PRO A 106 20.86 -8.04 -22.86
CA PRO A 106 19.54 -7.54 -22.43
C PRO A 106 18.70 -6.96 -23.61
N GLU A 107 17.51 -6.39 -23.33
CA GLU A 107 16.74 -5.48 -24.22
C GLU A 107 16.19 -6.02 -25.57
N ALA A 108 14.94 -6.50 -25.56
CA ALA A 108 13.95 -6.22 -26.61
C ALA A 108 12.61 -6.90 -26.27
N LYS A 109 11.64 -6.14 -25.75
CA LYS A 109 10.23 -6.44 -26.02
C LYS A 109 9.64 -5.26 -26.78
N THR A 110 9.67 -5.42 -28.10
CA THR A 110 8.97 -4.61 -29.07
C THR A 110 7.47 -4.68 -28.81
N LYS A 111 6.83 -3.53 -28.94
CA LYS A 111 5.43 -3.22 -28.67
C LYS A 111 4.46 -4.10 -29.47
N GLU A 112 3.56 -4.79 -28.78
CA GLU A 112 2.27 -5.21 -29.33
C GLU A 112 1.27 -5.37 -28.16
N GLY A 113 0.28 -4.45 -28.09
CA GLY A 113 -0.85 -4.49 -27.15
C GLY A 113 -0.60 -3.83 -25.78
N ASP A 114 -0.82 -2.51 -25.70
CA ASP A 114 -0.73 -1.67 -24.49
C ASP A 114 -1.86 -1.95 -23.46
N GLN A 115 -2.07 -3.22 -23.12
CA GLN A 115 -2.90 -3.57 -21.96
C GLN A 115 -1.98 -3.68 -20.74
N PRO A 116 -2.17 -2.83 -19.71
CA PRO A 116 -1.41 -2.94 -18.48
C PRO A 116 -1.61 -4.35 -17.92
N VAL A 117 -0.53 -5.12 -17.76
CA VAL A 117 -0.59 -6.46 -17.16
C VAL A 117 -0.36 -6.30 -15.66
N LEU A 118 -1.16 -7.00 -14.85
CA LEU A 118 -1.01 -6.97 -13.40
C LEU A 118 0.42 -7.35 -12.95
N ASP A 119 1.08 -6.40 -12.30
CA ASP A 119 2.40 -6.56 -11.67
C ASP A 119 2.24 -6.81 -10.16
N PHE A 120 2.30 -8.08 -9.78
CA PHE A 120 2.19 -8.50 -8.38
C PHE A 120 3.37 -8.03 -7.52
N ASP A 121 4.58 -7.99 -8.08
CA ASP A 121 5.76 -7.57 -7.35
C ASP A 121 5.69 -6.06 -7.01
N ARG A 122 5.07 -5.27 -7.90
CA ARG A 122 4.73 -3.88 -7.63
C ARG A 122 3.71 -3.74 -6.50
N VAL A 123 2.66 -4.56 -6.47
CA VAL A 123 1.68 -4.53 -5.37
C VAL A 123 2.33 -4.88 -4.02
N ASP A 124 3.19 -5.90 -3.98
CA ASP A 124 3.96 -6.26 -2.78
C ASP A 124 4.86 -5.11 -2.30
N ALA A 125 5.54 -4.43 -3.23
CA ALA A 125 6.37 -3.28 -2.91
C ALA A 125 5.54 -2.12 -2.32
N LEU A 126 4.36 -1.86 -2.88
CA LEU A 126 3.43 -0.83 -2.39
C LEU A 126 2.89 -1.16 -0.99
N VAL A 127 2.52 -2.42 -0.72
CA VAL A 127 2.10 -2.85 0.63
C VAL A 127 3.25 -2.72 1.63
N GLN A 128 4.48 -3.00 1.23
CA GLN A 128 5.65 -2.80 2.08
C GLN A 128 5.94 -1.31 2.35
N GLN A 129 5.71 -0.43 1.38
CA GLN A 129 5.76 1.03 1.58
C GLN A 129 4.68 1.49 2.56
N LEU A 130 3.44 0.99 2.40
CA LEU A 130 2.34 1.29 3.31
C LEU A 130 2.67 0.88 4.75
N LYS A 131 3.20 -0.32 4.96
CA LYS A 131 3.69 -0.76 6.27
C LYS A 131 4.71 0.22 6.86
N GLY A 132 5.65 0.68 6.04
CA GLY A 132 6.70 1.61 6.43
C GLY A 132 6.14 2.96 6.88
N CYS A 133 5.26 3.56 6.09
CA CYS A 133 4.66 4.85 6.45
C CYS A 133 3.70 4.72 7.66
N SER A 134 2.93 3.63 7.77
CA SER A 134 2.08 3.35 8.94
C SER A 134 2.88 3.23 10.24
N SER A 135 4.04 2.58 10.20
CA SER A 135 4.92 2.46 11.38
C SER A 135 5.44 3.82 11.86
N SER A 136 5.64 4.78 10.94
CA SER A 136 6.17 6.12 11.24
C SER A 136 5.22 7.03 12.01
N VAL A 137 3.94 6.65 12.11
CA VAL A 137 2.88 7.36 12.84
C VAL A 137 2.22 6.51 13.93
N GLY A 138 2.73 5.29 14.16
CA GLY A 138 2.18 4.35 15.13
C GLY A 138 0.84 3.73 14.72
N ALA A 139 0.52 3.68 13.41
CA ALA A 139 -0.66 3.00 12.87
C ALA A 139 -0.43 1.47 12.86
N ASN A 140 -0.56 0.89 14.05
CA ASN A 140 -0.13 -0.47 14.33
C ASN A 140 -0.95 -1.53 13.58
N LYS A 141 -2.28 -1.46 13.59
CA LYS A 141 -3.11 -2.45 12.88
C LYS A 141 -2.87 -2.46 11.38
N VAL A 142 -2.69 -1.29 10.75
CA VAL A 142 -2.34 -1.22 9.31
C VAL A 142 -1.00 -1.92 9.07
N SER A 143 -0.01 -1.66 9.91
CA SER A 143 1.31 -2.28 9.83
C SER A 143 1.24 -3.81 9.99
N VAL A 144 0.44 -4.30 10.92
CA VAL A 144 0.19 -5.73 11.15
C VAL A 144 -0.56 -6.38 9.98
N SER A 145 -1.61 -5.74 9.48
CA SER A 145 -2.38 -6.22 8.33
C SER A 145 -1.52 -6.30 7.07
N CYS A 146 -0.61 -5.35 6.85
CA CYS A 146 0.36 -5.42 5.75
C CYS A 146 1.31 -6.64 5.89
N MET A 147 1.66 -7.04 7.11
CA MET A 147 2.46 -8.27 7.33
C MET A 147 1.64 -9.54 7.05
N HIS A 148 0.35 -9.55 7.40
CA HIS A 148 -0.54 -10.67 7.10
C HIS A 148 -0.81 -10.80 5.61
N PHE A 149 -0.99 -9.69 4.90
CA PHE A 149 -1.15 -9.67 3.45
C PHE A 149 -0.11 -10.56 2.74
N ARG A 150 1.15 -10.43 3.13
CA ARG A 150 2.28 -11.17 2.55
C ARG A 150 2.23 -12.68 2.79
N ARG A 151 1.59 -13.13 3.88
CA ARG A 151 1.49 -14.55 4.25
C ARG A 151 0.40 -15.29 3.47
N PHE A 152 -0.64 -14.60 3.03
CA PHE A 152 -1.80 -15.22 2.38
C PHE A 152 -1.73 -15.26 0.85
N ASN A 153 -0.64 -14.74 0.27
CA ASN A 153 -0.57 -14.45 -1.16
C ASN A 153 0.33 -15.37 -2.00
N HIS A 154 0.65 -16.56 -1.48
CA HIS A 154 1.59 -17.49 -2.11
C HIS A 154 1.20 -17.94 -3.52
N ALA A 155 -0.10 -17.93 -3.85
CA ALA A 155 -0.59 -18.36 -5.16
C ALA A 155 -0.54 -17.25 -6.24
N LYS A 156 -0.14 -16.01 -5.88
CA LYS A 156 -0.17 -14.83 -6.77
C LYS A 156 -1.42 -14.76 -7.66
N THR A 157 -2.61 -14.86 -7.05
CA THR A 157 -3.90 -14.75 -7.76
C THR A 157 -4.59 -13.43 -7.48
N LYS A 158 -5.46 -12.96 -8.39
CA LYS A 158 -6.17 -11.67 -8.22
C LYS A 158 -7.01 -11.68 -6.96
N GLU A 159 -7.75 -12.77 -6.80
CA GLU A 159 -8.70 -12.99 -5.73
C GLU A 159 -7.97 -13.07 -4.39
N GLY A 160 -6.79 -13.72 -4.35
CA GLY A 160 -5.94 -13.77 -3.17
C GLY A 160 -5.48 -12.38 -2.73
N TYR A 161 -4.98 -11.57 -3.68
CA TYR A 161 -4.58 -10.18 -3.43
C TYR A 161 -5.76 -9.33 -2.94
N LEU A 162 -6.95 -9.43 -3.58
CA LEU A 162 -8.14 -8.67 -3.17
C LEU A 162 -8.62 -9.05 -1.77
N MET A 163 -8.67 -10.35 -1.45
CA MET A 163 -9.05 -10.84 -0.13
C MET A 163 -8.05 -10.41 0.95
N ALA A 164 -6.76 -10.45 0.64
CA ALA A 164 -5.70 -10.03 1.55
C ALA A 164 -5.67 -8.50 1.76
N LEU A 165 -6.07 -7.71 0.75
CA LEU A 165 -6.09 -6.25 0.81
C LEU A 165 -7.27 -5.70 1.62
N ALA A 166 -8.41 -6.38 1.65
CA ALA A 166 -9.60 -5.90 2.35
C ALA A 166 -9.35 -5.56 3.84
N PRO A 167 -8.67 -6.40 4.65
CA PRO A 167 -8.26 -6.02 6.00
C PRO A 167 -7.36 -4.77 6.04
N VAL A 168 -6.40 -4.64 5.12
CA VAL A 168 -5.49 -3.48 5.06
C VAL A 168 -6.27 -2.19 4.84
N MET A 169 -7.24 -2.20 3.91
CA MET A 169 -8.11 -1.06 3.64
C MET A 169 -8.92 -0.68 4.87
N ASN A 170 -9.60 -1.65 5.51
CA ASN A 170 -10.43 -1.40 6.69
C ASN A 170 -9.64 -0.75 7.82
N GLU A 171 -8.46 -1.30 8.14
CA GLU A 171 -7.61 -0.75 9.19
C GLU A 171 -7.08 0.65 8.84
N PHE A 172 -6.80 0.91 7.57
CA PHE A 172 -6.40 2.25 7.14
C PHE A 172 -7.54 3.26 7.28
N TYR A 173 -8.76 2.91 6.90
CA TYR A 173 -9.93 3.79 7.07
C TYR A 173 -10.18 4.12 8.54
N ASP A 174 -10.01 3.15 9.44
CA ASP A 174 -10.15 3.38 10.89
C ASP A 174 -9.10 4.36 11.43
N VAL A 175 -7.82 4.19 11.04
CA VAL A 175 -6.75 5.13 11.41
C VAL A 175 -6.99 6.51 10.80
N ARG A 176 -7.39 6.59 9.53
CA ARG A 176 -7.66 7.86 8.86
C ARG A 176 -8.78 8.62 9.54
N ASN A 177 -9.89 7.96 9.82
CA ASN A 177 -11.04 8.60 10.47
C ASN A 177 -10.66 9.10 11.87
N MET A 178 -9.84 8.33 12.61
CA MET A 178 -9.29 8.78 13.89
C MET A 178 -8.43 10.05 13.72
N PHE A 179 -7.47 10.05 12.79
CA PHE A 179 -6.57 11.18 12.59
C PHE A 179 -7.30 12.45 12.14
N LEU A 180 -8.23 12.33 11.18
CA LEU A 180 -9.04 13.46 10.73
C LEU A 180 -9.90 14.03 11.86
N THR A 181 -10.50 13.16 12.69
CA THR A 181 -11.27 13.59 13.87
C THR A 181 -10.37 14.35 14.86
N ILE A 182 -9.18 13.83 15.16
CA ILE A 182 -8.24 14.51 16.09
C ILE A 182 -7.79 15.85 15.52
N LEU A 183 -7.43 15.93 14.24
CA LEU A 183 -7.03 17.18 13.57
C LEU A 183 -8.15 18.23 13.67
N GLN A 184 -9.40 17.83 13.38
CA GLN A 184 -10.55 18.71 13.45
C GLN A 184 -10.84 19.20 14.89
N LEU A 185 -10.75 18.32 15.89
CA LEU A 185 -10.97 18.70 17.29
C LEU A 185 -9.83 19.60 17.82
N GLU A 186 -8.58 19.35 17.41
CA GLU A 186 -7.44 20.21 17.75
C GLU A 186 -7.53 21.60 17.08
N GLU A 187 -8.10 21.70 15.88
CA GLU A 187 -8.38 22.98 15.23
C GLU A 187 -9.46 23.77 15.98
N GLN A 188 -10.52 23.09 16.47
CA GLN A 188 -11.55 23.72 17.30
C GLN A 188 -10.96 24.27 18.61
N ILE A 189 -10.04 23.55 19.26
CA ILE A 189 -9.32 24.02 20.45
C ILE A 189 -8.50 25.28 20.14
N ASP A 190 -7.80 25.30 19.00
CA ASP A 190 -7.02 26.48 18.59
C ASP A 190 -7.91 27.69 18.30
N ALA A 191 -9.07 27.48 17.69
CA ALA A 191 -10.06 28.53 17.41
C ALA A 191 -10.67 29.13 18.70
N LEU A 192 -10.77 28.34 19.77
CA LEU A 192 -11.23 28.79 21.09
C LEU A 192 -10.13 29.51 21.89
N SER A 193 -8.87 29.37 21.50
CA SER A 193 -7.74 29.99 22.19
C SER A 193 -7.61 31.47 21.77
N PRO A 194 -7.53 32.42 22.72
CA PRO A 194 -7.45 33.83 22.37
C PRO A 194 -6.14 34.14 21.63
N LYS A 195 -6.24 34.79 20.48
CA LYS A 195 -5.10 35.28 19.69
C LYS A 195 -4.54 36.55 20.35
N TYR A 196 -3.69 36.38 21.36
CA TYR A 196 -2.85 37.46 21.91
C TYR A 196 -1.38 37.10 21.79
#